data_AF-A0ABD2VEP0-F1
#
_entry.id   AF-A0ABD2VEP0-F1
#
_cell.length_a   1.000
_cell.length_b   1.000
_cell.length_c   1.000
_cell.angle_alpha   90.00
_cell.angle_beta   90.00
_cell.angle_gamma   90.00
#
_symmetry.space_group_name_H-M   'P 1'
#
loop_
_entity.id
_entity.type
_entity.pdbx_description
1 polymer ?
#
loop_
_entity_poly.entity_id
_entity_poly.type
_entity_poly.pdbx_seq_one_letter_code
_entity_poly.pdbx_strand_id
1 'polypeptide(L)'
;MVWSTDFLPFLVMVMVECCEMLMITLGKAAMNDGLNNLVYVVYYNALGTLFLLPCLIFHRLRSNMVPITLPILWRFFLLGLLGICLVQAVAFTGIKYSTPTLAAALGNLMPGFTFLLAIIFRMEKLDIRKVSSQAKSVGTIVAIIGASIMTLYKGPRVLGSNLPSDSSHHALVLSQESNWILGGLLITTTCIMSSGWNILQV
;
A
#
# COMPACT_ATOMS: atom_id res chain seq x y z
N MET A 1 15.24 22.79 21.54
CA MET A 1 14.13 21.83 21.38
C MET A 1 13.75 21.70 19.91
N VAL A 2 14.73 21.36 19.05
CA VAL A 2 14.59 21.25 17.58
C VAL A 2 14.91 19.81 17.12
N TRP A 3 15.79 19.11 17.84
CA TRP A 3 16.11 17.70 17.59
C TRP A 3 14.91 16.73 17.76
N SER A 4 13.95 17.07 18.64
CA SER A 4 12.78 16.19 18.87
C SER A 4 11.75 16.27 17.74
N THR A 5 11.74 17.36 16.95
CA THR A 5 10.79 17.53 15.84
C THR A 5 11.27 16.87 14.55
N ASP A 6 12.58 16.66 14.38
CA ASP A 6 13.14 15.99 13.19
C ASP A 6 13.09 14.45 13.31
N PHE A 7 13.15 13.92 14.54
CA PHE A 7 13.02 12.48 14.79
C PHE A 7 11.57 11.99 14.74
N LEU A 8 10.62 12.86 15.08
CA LEU A 8 9.19 12.55 15.07
C LEU A 8 8.67 12.05 13.71
N PRO A 9 8.94 12.71 12.56
CA PRO A 9 8.48 12.21 11.26
C PRO A 9 9.13 10.87 10.89
N PHE A 10 10.39 10.64 11.28
CA PHE A 10 11.04 9.35 11.07
C PHE A 10 10.37 8.23 11.87
N LEU A 11 10.13 8.46 13.17
CA LEU A 11 9.46 7.48 14.02
C LEU A 11 8.03 7.21 13.55
N VAL A 12 7.29 8.24 13.13
CA VAL A 12 5.95 8.09 12.55
C VAL A 12 6.00 7.24 11.27
N MET A 13 6.97 7.47 10.39
CA MET A 13 7.13 6.66 9.17
C MET A 13 7.39 5.18 9.51
N VAL A 14 8.30 4.88 10.43
CA VAL A 14 8.59 3.50 10.86
C VAL A 14 7.35 2.83 11.46
N MET A 15 6.57 3.55 12.27
CA MET A 15 5.33 3.02 12.84
C MET A 15 4.27 2.75 11.77
N VAL A 16 4.14 3.62 10.77
CA VAL A 16 3.22 3.41 9.63
C VAL A 16 3.60 2.17 8.84
N GLU A 17 4.88 2.01 8.49
CA GLU A 17 5.39 0.84 7.76
C GLU A 17 5.19 -0.46 8.54
N CYS A 18 5.43 -0.43 9.86
CA CYS A 18 5.19 -1.59 10.71
C CYS A 18 3.70 -1.98 10.74
N CYS A 19 2.81 -0.99 10.90
CA CYS A 19 1.36 -1.20 10.84
C CYS A 19 0.92 -1.74 9.48
N GLU A 20 1.46 -1.22 8.39
CA GLU A 20 1.16 -1.70 7.03
C GLU A 20 1.55 -3.17 6.84
N MET A 21 2.77 -3.55 7.24
CA MET A 21 3.23 -4.94 7.17
C MET A 21 2.37 -5.88 8.03
N LEU A 22 2.00 -5.46 9.24
CA LEU A 22 1.11 -6.22 10.12
C LEU A 22 -0.25 -6.44 9.45
N MET A 23 -0.81 -5.41 8.84
CA MET A 23 -2.10 -5.50 8.17
C MET A 23 -2.09 -6.41 6.95
N ILE A 24 -1.07 -6.31 6.09
CA ILE A 24 -0.93 -7.18 4.91
C ILE A 24 -0.77 -8.65 5.35
N THR A 25 0.05 -8.89 6.39
CA THR A 25 0.29 -10.24 6.91
C THR A 25 -0.95 -10.84 7.55
N LEU A 26 -1.64 -10.09 8.41
CA LEU A 26 -2.87 -10.55 9.07
C LEU A 26 -4.00 -10.76 8.05
N GLY A 27 -4.14 -9.86 7.08
CA GLY A 27 -5.10 -10.00 5.99
C GLY A 27 -4.84 -11.25 5.15
N LYS A 28 -3.58 -11.53 4.82
CA LYS A 28 -3.20 -12.76 4.11
C LYS A 28 -3.51 -14.01 4.95
N ALA A 29 -3.20 -14.00 6.25
CA ALA A 29 -3.51 -15.11 7.14
C ALA A 29 -5.02 -15.40 7.19
N ALA A 30 -5.84 -14.36 7.41
CA ALA A 30 -7.30 -14.49 7.44
C ALA A 30 -7.88 -15.01 6.11
N MET A 31 -7.31 -14.59 4.97
CA MET A 31 -7.73 -15.07 3.66
C MET A 31 -7.33 -16.52 3.38
N ASN A 32 -6.21 -16.98 3.93
CA ASN A 32 -5.81 -18.39 3.88
C ASN A 32 -6.74 -19.27 4.72
N ASP A 33 -7.28 -18.73 5.83
CA ASP A 33 -8.31 -19.39 6.66
C ASP A 33 -9.72 -19.36 6.02
N GLY A 34 -9.84 -18.89 4.78
CA GLY A 34 -11.07 -18.94 3.98
C GLY A 34 -11.86 -17.63 3.92
N LEU A 35 -11.39 -16.54 4.52
CA LEU A 35 -12.05 -15.24 4.42
C LEU A 35 -12.02 -14.71 2.99
N ASN A 36 -13.17 -14.26 2.48
CA ASN A 36 -13.24 -13.62 1.18
C ASN A 36 -12.63 -12.20 1.20
N ASN A 37 -11.84 -11.85 0.18
CA ASN A 37 -11.12 -10.58 0.07
C ASN A 37 -12.06 -9.37 0.17
N LEU A 38 -13.21 -9.43 -0.50
CA LEU A 38 -14.18 -8.33 -0.48
C LEU A 38 -14.76 -8.13 0.92
N VAL A 39 -14.99 -9.22 1.66
CA VAL A 39 -15.49 -9.17 3.03
C VAL A 39 -14.45 -8.52 3.93
N TYR A 40 -13.18 -8.90 3.80
CA TYR A 40 -12.07 -8.26 4.53
C TYR A 40 -12.02 -6.74 4.27
N VAL A 41 -12.10 -6.31 3.01
CA VAL A 41 -12.06 -4.89 2.63
C VAL A 41 -13.22 -4.11 3.23
N VAL A 42 -14.44 -4.67 3.24
CA VAL A 42 -15.61 -4.02 3.84
C VAL A 42 -15.43 -3.88 5.35
N TYR A 43 -15.00 -4.94 6.06
CA TYR A 43 -14.74 -4.87 7.50
C TYR A 43 -13.65 -3.86 7.85
N TYR A 44 -12.56 -3.85 7.09
CA TYR A 44 -11.46 -2.92 7.29
C TYR A 44 -11.92 -1.45 7.19
N ASN A 45 -12.65 -1.11 6.13
CA ASN A 45 -13.14 0.27 5.93
C ASN A 45 -14.25 0.65 6.93
N ALA A 46 -15.11 -0.29 7.31
CA ALA A 46 -16.13 -0.08 8.32
C ALA A 46 -15.51 0.22 9.70
N LEU A 47 -14.49 -0.53 10.08
CA LEU A 47 -13.75 -0.32 11.33
C LEU A 47 -13.02 1.02 11.31
N GLY A 48 -12.36 1.36 10.20
CA GLY A 48 -11.72 2.67 10.03
C GLY A 48 -12.71 3.83 10.18
N THR A 49 -13.91 3.69 9.61
CA THR A 49 -14.98 4.69 9.75
C THR A 49 -15.45 4.79 11.20
N LEU A 50 -15.62 3.68 11.90
CA LEU A 50 -16.04 3.64 13.30
C LEU A 50 -15.05 4.39 14.22
N PHE A 51 -13.74 4.27 13.95
CA PHE A 51 -12.72 4.96 14.73
C PHE A 51 -12.56 6.45 14.35
N LEU A 52 -12.68 6.79 13.06
CA LEU A 52 -12.50 8.16 12.59
C LEU A 52 -13.72 9.06 12.84
N LEU A 53 -14.93 8.50 12.82
CA LEU A 53 -16.17 9.26 12.94
C LEU A 53 -16.31 10.00 14.29
N PRO A 54 -15.99 9.40 15.46
CA PRO A 54 -15.96 10.12 16.73
C PRO A 54 -14.95 11.27 16.75
N CYS A 55 -13.75 11.06 16.20
CA CYS A 55 -12.73 12.10 16.08
C CYS A 55 -13.21 13.26 15.23
N LEU A 56 -13.88 12.98 14.11
CA LEU A 56 -14.44 14.00 13.22
C LEU A 56 -15.54 14.81 13.92
N ILE A 57 -16.43 14.16 14.68
CA ILE A 57 -17.48 14.84 15.45
C ILE A 57 -16.85 15.71 16.54
N PHE A 58 -15.91 15.19 17.31
CA PHE A 58 -15.22 15.94 18.37
C PHE A 58 -14.48 17.16 17.81
N HIS A 59 -13.78 17.00 16.69
CA HIS A 59 -13.08 18.11 16.04
C HIS A 59 -14.06 19.16 15.51
N ARG A 60 -15.20 18.73 14.93
CA ARG A 60 -16.24 19.64 14.44
C ARG A 60 -16.95 20.40 15.59
N LEU A 61 -17.11 19.78 16.74
CA LEU A 61 -17.65 20.45 17.93
C LEU A 61 -16.71 21.52 18.47
N ARG A 62 -15.39 21.34 18.30
CA ARG A 62 -14.37 22.26 18.82
C ARG A 62 -13.97 23.37 17.84
N SER A 63 -14.18 23.17 16.53
CA SER A 63 -13.70 24.06 15.47
C SER A 63 -14.85 24.54 14.60
N ASN A 64 -14.91 25.85 14.29
CA ASN A 64 -15.83 26.44 13.31
C ASN A 64 -15.43 26.03 11.88
N MET A 65 -15.64 24.75 11.58
CA MET A 65 -15.39 24.13 10.28
C MET A 65 -16.36 24.65 9.21
N VAL A 66 -15.87 24.74 7.97
CA VAL A 66 -16.69 25.05 6.81
C VAL A 66 -17.83 24.02 6.68
N PRO A 67 -19.08 24.42 6.40
CA PRO A 67 -20.18 23.49 6.25
C PRO A 67 -19.91 22.53 5.09
N ILE A 68 -20.00 21.23 5.37
CA ILE A 68 -19.92 20.17 4.35
C ILE A 68 -21.23 20.20 3.57
N THR A 69 -21.18 20.63 2.31
CA THR A 69 -22.35 20.59 1.42
C THR A 69 -22.48 19.20 0.79
N LEU A 70 -23.71 18.78 0.48
CA LEU A 70 -24.00 17.50 -0.19
C LEU A 70 -23.17 17.23 -1.45
N PRO A 71 -22.96 18.19 -2.38
CA PRO A 71 -22.12 17.94 -3.56
C PRO A 71 -20.65 17.63 -3.20
N ILE A 72 -20.12 18.25 -2.15
CA ILE A 72 -18.76 17.97 -1.66
C ILE A 72 -18.71 16.56 -1.04
N LEU A 73 -19.72 16.21 -0.24
CA LEU A 73 -19.85 14.86 0.34
C LEU A 73 -19.92 13.79 -0.76
N TRP A 74 -20.68 14.04 -1.83
CA TRP A 74 -20.78 13.13 -2.97
C TRP A 74 -19.45 12.97 -3.70
N ARG A 75 -18.69 14.06 -3.89
CA ARG A 75 -17.33 13.99 -4.44
C ARG A 75 -16.42 13.14 -3.57
N PHE A 76 -16.41 13.35 -2.25
CA PHE A 76 -15.63 12.52 -1.32
C PHE A 76 -16.06 11.05 -1.31
N PHE A 77 -17.36 10.78 -1.45
CA PHE A 77 -17.89 9.42 -1.53
C PHE A 77 -17.43 8.71 -2.81
N LEU A 78 -17.58 9.36 -3.98
CA LEU A 78 -17.05 8.84 -5.24
C LEU A 78 -15.53 8.69 -5.18
N LEU A 79 -14.86 9.61 -4.47
CA LEU A 79 -13.43 9.51 -4.21
C LEU A 79 -13.18 8.18 -3.42
N GLY A 80 -13.69 8.06 -2.21
CA GLY A 80 -13.49 6.84 -1.40
C GLY A 80 -13.88 5.54 -2.10
N LEU A 81 -14.98 5.52 -2.86
CA LEU A 81 -15.47 4.34 -3.56
C LEU A 81 -14.54 3.91 -4.71
N LEU A 82 -14.18 4.83 -5.61
CA LEU A 82 -13.35 4.47 -6.77
C LEU A 82 -11.89 4.26 -6.39
N GLY A 83 -11.36 5.08 -5.49
CA GLY A 83 -9.94 5.03 -5.14
C GLY A 83 -9.66 3.97 -4.11
N ILE A 84 -10.31 4.04 -2.96
CA ILE A 84 -9.93 3.21 -1.81
C ILE A 84 -10.54 1.81 -1.98
N CYS A 85 -11.85 1.70 -2.19
CA CYS A 85 -12.50 0.38 -2.22
C CYS A 85 -12.04 -0.48 -3.41
N LEU A 86 -12.01 0.07 -4.64
CA LEU A 86 -11.62 -0.71 -5.82
C LEU A 86 -10.13 -1.08 -5.79
N VAL A 87 -9.24 -0.13 -5.47
CA VAL A 87 -7.79 -0.41 -5.40
C VAL A 87 -7.52 -1.42 -4.30
N GLN A 88 -8.14 -1.29 -3.13
CA GLN A 88 -7.93 -2.21 -2.02
C GLN A 88 -8.47 -3.61 -2.33
N ALA A 89 -9.63 -3.74 -3.00
CA ALA A 89 -10.15 -5.03 -3.45
C ALA A 89 -9.22 -5.74 -4.43
N VAL A 90 -8.68 -5.02 -5.41
CA VAL A 90 -7.72 -5.56 -6.38
C VAL A 90 -6.38 -5.89 -5.69
N ALA A 91 -5.94 -5.07 -4.74
CA ALA A 91 -4.69 -5.27 -3.99
C ALA A 91 -4.75 -6.53 -3.13
N PHE A 92 -5.82 -6.73 -2.35
CA PHE A 92 -6.01 -7.97 -1.58
C PHE A 92 -6.19 -9.18 -2.48
N THR A 93 -6.80 -9.02 -3.66
CA THR A 93 -6.83 -10.09 -4.66
C THR A 93 -5.44 -10.44 -5.18
N GLY A 94 -4.59 -9.45 -5.45
CA GLY A 94 -3.19 -9.66 -5.80
C GLY A 94 -2.39 -10.33 -4.69
N ILE A 95 -2.58 -9.89 -3.43
CA ILE A 95 -1.98 -10.52 -2.24
C ILE A 95 -2.48 -11.96 -2.05
N LYS A 96 -3.74 -12.27 -2.37
CA LYS A 96 -4.25 -13.65 -2.34
C LYS A 96 -3.45 -14.57 -3.26
N TYR A 97 -3.14 -14.12 -4.46
CA TYR A 97 -2.40 -14.88 -5.47
C TYR A 97 -0.88 -14.75 -5.34
N SER A 98 -0.39 -13.96 -4.39
CA SER A 98 1.03 -13.68 -4.18
C SER A 98 1.46 -13.81 -2.71
N THR A 99 2.69 -13.40 -2.41
CA THR A 99 3.23 -13.31 -1.04
C THR A 99 3.10 -11.88 -0.49
N PRO A 100 2.92 -11.73 0.84
CA PRO A 100 2.99 -10.43 1.51
C PRO A 100 4.26 -9.64 1.19
N THR A 101 5.40 -10.34 1.10
CA THR A 101 6.69 -9.74 0.75
C THR A 101 6.71 -9.16 -0.66
N LEU A 102 6.10 -9.85 -1.65
CA LEU A 102 5.98 -9.31 -3.00
C LEU A 102 5.12 -8.03 -3.00
N ALA A 103 4.01 -8.06 -2.25
CA ALA A 103 3.12 -6.93 -2.16
C ALA A 103 3.79 -5.70 -1.55
N ALA A 104 4.56 -5.89 -0.47
CA ALA A 104 5.36 -4.84 0.13
C ALA A 104 6.44 -4.30 -0.82
N ALA A 105 7.16 -5.19 -1.52
CA ALA A 105 8.20 -4.78 -2.47
C ALA A 105 7.63 -3.95 -3.63
N LEU A 106 6.48 -4.35 -4.17
CA LEU A 106 5.79 -3.60 -5.23
C LEU A 106 5.13 -2.32 -4.69
N GLY A 107 4.65 -2.31 -3.45
CA GLY A 107 4.12 -1.10 -2.79
C GLY A 107 5.15 0.03 -2.72
N ASN A 108 6.43 -0.30 -2.51
CA ASN A 108 7.53 0.66 -2.55
C ASN A 108 7.74 1.33 -3.92
N LEU A 109 7.12 0.83 -4.99
CA LEU A 109 7.14 1.46 -6.32
C LEU A 109 6.15 2.62 -6.44
N MET A 110 5.17 2.72 -5.54
CA MET A 110 4.11 3.74 -5.60
C MET A 110 4.64 5.18 -5.71
N PRO A 111 5.63 5.64 -4.92
CA PRO A 111 6.22 6.97 -5.11
C PRO A 111 6.87 7.15 -6.49
N GLY A 112 7.46 6.08 -7.04
CA GLY A 112 8.07 6.10 -8.37
C GLY A 112 7.05 6.23 -9.49
N PHE A 113 5.95 5.48 -9.43
CA PHE A 113 4.83 5.63 -10.37
C PHE A 113 4.16 6.99 -10.24
N THR A 114 4.03 7.52 -9.02
CA THR A 114 3.47 8.85 -8.77
C THR A 114 4.31 9.93 -9.46
N PHE A 115 5.64 9.88 -9.34
CA PHE A 115 6.52 10.80 -10.04
C PHE A 115 6.42 10.67 -11.58
N LEU A 116 6.36 9.44 -12.09
CA LEU A 116 6.19 9.18 -13.51
C LEU A 116 4.87 9.77 -14.05
N LEU A 117 3.76 9.58 -13.35
CA LEU A 117 2.47 10.14 -13.74
C LEU A 117 2.47 11.68 -13.65
N ALA A 118 3.11 12.25 -12.63
CA ALA A 118 3.23 13.71 -12.49
C ALA A 118 3.97 14.35 -13.69
N ILE A 119 4.95 13.65 -14.25
CA ILE A 119 5.63 14.04 -15.49
C ILE A 119 4.69 13.94 -16.70
N ILE A 120 3.98 12.80 -16.85
CA ILE A 120 3.06 12.55 -17.98
C ILE A 120 1.93 13.59 -18.00
N PHE A 121 1.36 13.91 -16.84
CA PHE A 121 0.33 14.95 -16.69
C PHE A 121 0.89 16.38 -16.72
N ARG A 122 2.20 16.54 -16.91
CA ARG A 122 2.88 17.85 -17.00
C ARG A 122 2.69 18.71 -15.74
N MET A 123 2.39 18.09 -14.60
CA MET A 123 2.27 18.75 -13.31
C MET A 123 3.65 19.11 -12.75
N GLU A 124 4.68 18.31 -13.07
CA GLU A 124 6.07 18.62 -12.76
C GLU A 124 6.85 18.91 -14.06
N LYS A 125 7.46 20.10 -14.16
CA LYS A 125 8.37 20.42 -15.27
C LYS A 125 9.71 19.73 -14.99
N LEU A 126 10.01 18.67 -15.73
CA LEU A 126 11.34 18.06 -15.76
C LEU A 126 12.35 19.03 -16.35
N ASP A 127 13.06 19.73 -15.47
CA ASP A 127 14.24 20.47 -15.85
C ASP A 127 15.46 19.57 -15.63
N ILE A 128 15.85 18.85 -16.69
CA ILE A 128 16.89 17.80 -16.66
C ILE A 128 18.25 18.38 -16.20
N ARG A 129 18.43 19.71 -16.25
CA ARG A 129 19.62 20.41 -15.75
C ARG A 129 19.61 20.65 -14.24
N LYS A 130 18.46 20.59 -13.56
CA LYS A 130 18.39 20.76 -12.10
C LYS A 130 18.79 19.47 -11.39
N VAL A 131 19.81 19.57 -10.54
CA VAL A 131 20.32 18.46 -9.72
C VAL A 131 19.21 17.82 -8.86
N SER A 132 18.27 18.62 -8.35
CA SER A 132 17.10 18.11 -7.61
C SER A 132 16.17 17.25 -8.48
N SER A 133 15.95 17.62 -9.75
CA SER A 133 15.13 16.84 -10.69
C SER A 133 15.83 15.53 -11.08
N GLN A 134 17.15 15.55 -11.22
CA GLN A 134 17.94 14.34 -11.49
C GLN A 134 17.99 13.41 -10.29
N ALA A 135 18.15 13.94 -9.07
CA ALA A 135 18.13 13.12 -7.86
C ALA A 135 16.78 12.43 -7.66
N LYS A 136 15.67 13.13 -7.93
CA LYS A 136 14.32 12.54 -7.89
C LYS A 136 14.13 11.45 -8.95
N SER A 137 14.57 11.67 -10.19
CA SER A 137 14.44 10.69 -11.27
C SER A 137 15.33 9.47 -11.06
N VAL A 138 16.60 9.67 -10.65
CA VAL A 138 17.52 8.58 -10.33
C VAL A 138 17.05 7.80 -9.11
N GLY A 139 16.59 8.48 -8.05
CA GLY A 139 16.01 7.81 -6.88
C GLY A 139 14.79 6.96 -7.25
N THR A 140 13.95 7.46 -8.16
CA THR A 140 12.80 6.71 -8.70
C THR A 140 13.25 5.47 -9.49
N ILE A 141 14.21 5.62 -10.40
CA ILE A 141 14.74 4.51 -11.20
C ILE A 141 15.40 3.45 -10.30
N VAL A 142 16.19 3.88 -9.31
CA VAL A 142 16.83 2.99 -8.32
C VAL A 142 15.79 2.28 -7.47
N ALA A 143 14.72 2.96 -7.04
CA ALA A 143 13.61 2.32 -6.32
C ALA A 143 12.89 1.29 -7.20
N ILE A 144 12.64 1.61 -8.47
CA ILE A 144 12.02 0.69 -9.44
C ILE A 144 12.87 -0.56 -9.66
N ILE A 145 14.17 -0.37 -9.86
CA ILE A 145 15.13 -1.47 -10.04
C ILE A 145 15.25 -2.28 -8.75
N GLY A 146 15.38 -1.64 -7.59
CA GLY A 146 15.50 -2.30 -6.29
C GLY A 146 14.29 -3.16 -5.95
N ALA A 147 13.08 -2.62 -6.15
CA ALA A 147 11.84 -3.36 -5.97
C ALA A 147 11.69 -4.50 -6.99
N SER A 148 12.06 -4.28 -8.26
CA SER A 148 12.04 -5.33 -9.29
C SER A 148 13.02 -6.46 -8.97
N ILE A 149 14.23 -6.13 -8.49
CA ILE A 149 15.22 -7.11 -8.03
C ILE A 149 14.65 -7.85 -6.83
N MET A 150 14.17 -7.18 -5.78
CA MET A 150 13.59 -7.83 -4.59
C MET A 150 12.41 -8.77 -4.95
N THR A 151 11.60 -8.36 -5.93
CA THR A 151 10.44 -9.10 -6.45
C THR A 151 10.86 -10.34 -7.24
N LEU A 152 11.93 -10.25 -8.05
CA LEU A 152 12.43 -11.35 -8.88
C LEU A 152 13.51 -12.18 -8.17
N TYR A 153 14.05 -11.70 -7.05
CA TYR A 153 15.09 -12.38 -6.29
C TYR A 153 14.50 -13.55 -5.53
N LYS A 154 14.68 -14.75 -6.09
CA LYS A 154 14.47 -16.00 -5.36
C LYS A 154 15.59 -16.17 -4.32
N GLY A 155 15.35 -15.72 -3.09
CA GLY A 155 16.22 -16.03 -1.96
C GLY A 155 16.30 -17.56 -1.73
N PRO A 156 17.43 -18.10 -1.24
CA PRO A 156 17.52 -19.49 -0.84
C PRO A 156 16.48 -19.82 0.23
N ARG A 157 15.87 -21.00 0.16
CA ARG A 157 14.99 -21.51 1.22
C ARG A 157 15.81 -21.65 2.50
N VAL A 158 15.71 -20.72 3.44
CA VAL A 158 16.45 -20.73 4.72
C VAL A 158 15.82 -21.72 5.72
N LEU A 159 15.29 -22.85 5.25
CA LEU A 159 14.94 -23.98 6.11
C LEU A 159 15.32 -25.27 5.40
N GLY A 160 16.63 -25.52 5.38
CA GLY A 160 17.18 -26.83 5.07
C GLY A 160 17.79 -27.43 6.34
N SER A 161 17.02 -28.24 7.07
CA SER A 161 17.56 -29.33 7.89
C SER A 161 16.45 -30.27 8.35
N ASN A 162 16.42 -31.45 7.73
CA ASN A 162 16.01 -32.75 8.26
C ASN A 162 15.41 -32.74 9.68
N LEU A 163 14.08 -32.78 9.81
CA LEU A 163 13.40 -33.24 11.02
C LEU A 163 12.30 -34.23 10.60
N PRO A 164 12.23 -35.44 11.19
CA PRO A 164 11.19 -36.40 10.87
C PRO A 164 9.85 -36.00 11.50
N SER A 165 8.81 -36.01 10.68
CA SER A 165 7.41 -36.32 11.00
C SER A 165 6.80 -35.73 12.28
N ASP A 166 6.28 -34.49 12.21
CA ASP A 166 4.95 -34.08 12.71
C ASP A 166 4.84 -32.55 12.71
N SER A 167 4.16 -31.96 11.72
CA SER A 167 3.49 -30.65 11.81
C SER A 167 3.06 -30.15 10.43
N SER A 168 1.85 -30.52 10.05
CA SER A 168 1.09 -30.02 8.88
C SER A 168 0.80 -28.50 8.90
N HIS A 169 1.33 -27.74 9.86
CA HIS A 169 1.02 -26.32 10.04
C HIS A 169 2.11 -25.34 9.56
N HIS A 170 3.36 -25.78 9.35
CA HIS A 170 4.45 -24.89 8.91
C HIS A 170 4.75 -24.93 7.42
N ALA A 171 4.30 -25.96 6.69
CA ALA A 171 4.46 -26.05 5.24
C ALA A 171 3.43 -25.19 4.46
N LEU A 172 2.35 -24.76 5.12
CA LEU A 172 1.24 -24.01 4.51
C LEU A 172 1.61 -22.55 4.19
N VAL A 173 2.72 -22.04 4.74
CA VAL A 173 3.16 -20.65 4.51
C VAL A 173 3.97 -20.50 3.21
N LEU A 174 4.56 -21.57 2.68
CA LEU A 174 5.56 -21.45 1.61
C LEU A 174 5.33 -22.32 0.36
N SER A 175 4.28 -23.15 0.36
CA SER A 175 4.08 -24.15 -0.69
C SER A 175 2.67 -24.08 -1.27
N GLN A 176 2.34 -22.98 -1.95
CA GLN A 176 1.29 -23.01 -2.96
C GLN A 176 1.70 -22.16 -4.15
N GLU A 177 1.93 -22.84 -5.28
CA GLU A 177 2.00 -22.34 -6.65
C GLU A 177 0.67 -21.65 -7.00
N SER A 178 0.36 -20.50 -6.39
CA SER A 178 -0.63 -19.57 -6.93
C SER A 178 0.07 -18.70 -7.96
N ASN A 179 -0.60 -18.39 -9.08
CA ASN A 179 -0.08 -17.56 -10.18
C ASN A 179 0.60 -16.26 -9.69
N TRP A 180 1.85 -16.34 -9.25
CA TRP A 180 2.56 -15.25 -8.58
C TRP A 180 2.80 -14.10 -9.54
N ILE A 181 2.92 -14.43 -10.83
CA ILE A 181 2.96 -13.49 -11.96
C ILE A 181 1.64 -12.71 -12.02
N LEU A 182 0.49 -13.40 -11.94
CA LEU A 182 -0.82 -12.75 -11.93
C LEU A 182 -0.99 -11.87 -10.69
N GLY A 183 -0.58 -12.37 -9.51
CA GLY A 183 -0.59 -11.60 -8.27
C GLY A 183 0.29 -10.35 -8.35
N GLY A 184 1.51 -10.46 -8.86
CA GLY A 184 2.42 -9.33 -9.08
C GLY A 184 1.89 -8.32 -10.09
N LEU A 185 1.26 -8.78 -11.18
CA LEU A 185 0.63 -7.91 -12.18
C LEU A 185 -0.54 -7.13 -11.58
N LEU A 186 -1.42 -7.81 -10.83
CA LEU A 186 -2.53 -7.17 -10.11
C LEU A 186 -2.04 -6.11 -9.10
N ILE A 187 -0.99 -6.42 -8.33
CA ILE A 187 -0.40 -5.46 -7.37
C ILE A 187 0.28 -4.28 -8.10
N THR A 188 0.90 -4.52 -9.25
CA THR A 188 1.49 -3.45 -10.05
C THR A 188 0.40 -2.51 -10.59
N THR A 189 -0.70 -3.07 -11.10
CA THR A 189 -1.88 -2.30 -11.51
C THR A 189 -2.45 -1.49 -10.36
N THR A 190 -2.50 -2.05 -9.13
CA THR A 190 -2.96 -1.30 -7.96
C THR A 190 -2.02 -0.15 -7.61
N CYS A 191 -0.71 -0.32 -7.76
CA CYS A 191 0.26 0.74 -7.50
C CYS A 191 0.11 1.91 -8.49
N ILE A 192 -0.11 1.62 -9.78
CA ILE A 192 -0.37 2.64 -10.81
C ILE A 192 -1.69 3.37 -10.51
N MET A 193 -2.74 2.62 -10.20
CA MET A 193 -4.06 3.20 -9.92
C MET A 193 -4.06 4.05 -8.65
N SER A 194 -3.35 3.61 -7.61
CA SER A 194 -3.14 4.37 -6.36
C SER A 194 -2.28 5.62 -6.58
N SER A 195 -1.29 5.56 -7.47
CA SER A 195 -0.49 6.73 -7.83
C SER A 195 -1.33 7.80 -8.56
N GLY A 196 -2.15 7.37 -9.53
CA GLY A 196 -3.08 8.26 -10.22
C GLY A 196 -4.14 8.82 -9.26
N TRP A 197 -4.57 8.01 -8.30
CA TRP A 197 -5.45 8.43 -7.24
C TRP A 197 -4.88 9.58 -6.41
N ASN A 198 -3.64 9.42 -5.94
CA ASN A 198 -2.96 10.44 -5.14
C ASN A 198 -2.82 11.76 -5.91
N ILE A 199 -2.55 11.69 -7.22
CA ILE A 199 -2.47 12.89 -8.07
C ILE A 199 -3.83 13.59 -8.20
N LEU A 200 -4.94 12.85 -8.30
CA LEU A 200 -6.28 13.44 -8.34
C LEU A 200 -6.71 14.06 -7.00
N GLN A 201 -6.10 13.62 -5.91
CA GLN A 201 -6.41 14.10 -4.55
C GLN A 201 -5.62 15.36 -4.18
N VAL A 202 -4.49 15.64 -4.85
CA VAL A 202 -3.65 16.84 -4.69
C VAL A 202 -4.18 17.99 -5.54
#